data_AF-A0A519W6Z4-F1
#
_entry.id   AF-A0A519W6Z4-F1
#
_cell.length_a   1.000
_cell.length_b   1.000
_cell.length_c   1.000
_cell.angle_alpha   90.00
_cell.angle_beta   90.00
_cell.angle_gamma   90.00
#
_symmetry.space_group_name_H-M   'P 1'
#
loop_
_entity.id
_entity.type
_entity.pdbx_description
1 polymer ?
#
loop_
_entity_poly.entity_id
_entity_poly.type
_entity_poly.pdbx_seq_one_letter_code
_entity_poly.pdbx_strand_id
1 'polypeptide(L)'
;MDYSIIIQKAWEGYDASKTIKTIDDISAKVSTNHVYRITFDDDDIIIAKLSYFGKYEHFKEDHRLIHSLSNNLLYPFENLLAKSLLKNNRVYIYHYKHRKTDAWVVFYNPTRIMDRLPRQLDKHHIIKLGQQVGKFHRACSRVKNVLPKSSKTLRTDINSLMEQLATNEKQFGSRMQADYLKYHCEQFLKNRSKYNMNTFEIIPVFVDWNIGNFSVTPDLE
;
A
#
# COMPACT_ATOMS: atom_id res chain seq x y z
N MET A 1 -12.38 16.19 11.21
CA MET A 1 -11.70 16.95 10.13
C MET A 1 -12.48 16.69 8.87
N ASP A 2 -12.88 17.72 8.14
CA ASP A 2 -13.57 17.53 6.87
C ASP A 2 -12.54 17.26 5.76
N TYR A 3 -12.38 15.98 5.42
CA TYR A 3 -11.45 15.54 4.38
C TYR A 3 -11.92 15.93 2.97
N SER A 4 -13.20 16.26 2.80
CA SER A 4 -13.78 16.65 1.51
C SER A 4 -13.10 17.90 0.95
N ILE A 5 -12.78 18.88 1.80
CA ILE A 5 -12.07 20.11 1.41
C ILE A 5 -10.67 19.80 0.88
N ILE A 6 -9.96 18.86 1.50
CA ILE A 6 -8.61 18.46 1.06
C ILE A 6 -8.69 17.77 -0.30
N ILE A 7 -9.71 16.92 -0.50
CA ILE A 7 -9.96 16.21 -1.75
C ILE A 7 -10.35 17.18 -2.88
N GLN A 8 -11.21 18.16 -2.61
CA GLN A 8 -11.58 19.21 -3.56
C GLN A 8 -10.34 19.99 -4.01
N LYS A 9 -9.50 20.46 -3.09
CA LYS A 9 -8.25 21.16 -3.42
C LYS A 9 -7.27 20.29 -4.20
N ALA A 10 -7.19 19.01 -3.85
CA ALA A 10 -6.38 18.05 -4.60
C ALA A 10 -6.90 17.88 -6.03
N TRP A 11 -8.21 17.85 -6.22
CA TRP A 11 -8.83 17.73 -7.53
C TRP A 11 -8.68 19.01 -8.38
N GLU A 12 -8.92 20.19 -7.80
CA GLU A 12 -8.65 21.47 -8.44
C GLU A 12 -7.19 21.56 -8.92
N GLY A 13 -6.26 21.05 -8.11
CA GLY A 13 -4.85 20.96 -8.46
C GLY A 13 -4.54 19.91 -9.55
N TYR A 14 -5.42 18.95 -9.80
CA TYR A 14 -5.30 17.95 -10.87
C TYR A 14 -5.96 18.44 -12.17
N ASP A 15 -7.27 18.69 -12.12
CA ASP A 15 -8.11 19.14 -13.22
C ASP A 15 -9.28 20.01 -12.69
N ALA A 16 -9.10 21.33 -12.73
CA ALA A 16 -10.12 22.28 -12.29
C ALA A 16 -11.31 22.42 -13.26
N SER A 17 -11.29 21.77 -14.44
CA SER A 17 -12.37 21.89 -15.42
C SER A 17 -13.57 20.99 -15.10
N LYS A 18 -13.38 19.92 -14.32
CA LYS A 18 -14.44 19.02 -13.87
C LYS A 18 -14.92 19.36 -12.47
N THR A 19 -16.23 19.52 -12.32
CA THR A 19 -16.89 19.82 -11.05
C THR A 19 -17.29 18.53 -10.32
N ILE A 20 -16.94 18.45 -9.04
CA ILE A 20 -17.32 17.34 -8.16
C ILE A 20 -18.77 17.49 -7.73
N LYS A 21 -19.58 16.45 -7.98
CA LYS A 21 -20.98 16.33 -7.55
C LYS A 21 -21.08 15.74 -6.16
N THR A 22 -20.41 14.60 -5.91
CA THR A 22 -20.39 13.94 -4.58
C THR A 22 -19.01 13.41 -4.20
N ILE A 23 -18.76 13.35 -2.89
CA ILE A 23 -17.59 12.69 -2.28
C ILE A 23 -18.12 11.75 -1.21
N ASP A 24 -18.05 10.44 -1.48
CA ASP A 24 -18.61 9.39 -0.63
C ASP A 24 -17.49 8.58 0.02
N ASP A 25 -17.48 8.49 1.36
CA ASP A 25 -16.51 7.65 2.09
C ASP A 25 -16.84 6.17 1.90
N ILE A 26 -15.92 5.44 1.26
CA ILE A 26 -16.02 3.99 1.00
C ILE A 26 -14.92 3.22 1.73
N SER A 27 -14.32 3.80 2.76
CA SER A 27 -13.23 3.19 3.53
C SER A 27 -13.69 1.88 4.19
N ALA A 28 -12.88 0.83 4.08
CA ALA A 28 -13.06 -0.40 4.84
C ALA A 28 -12.80 -0.21 6.36
N LYS A 29 -12.25 0.95 6.77
CA LYS A 29 -11.92 1.32 8.17
C LYS A 29 -11.00 0.35 8.91
N VAL A 30 -10.16 -0.38 8.16
CA VAL A 30 -9.16 -1.32 8.69
C VAL A 30 -7.73 -0.76 8.70
N SER A 31 -7.53 0.49 8.28
CA SER A 31 -6.19 1.13 8.24
C SER A 31 -6.29 2.64 8.49
N THR A 32 -5.14 3.30 8.57
CA THR A 32 -5.04 4.77 8.66
C THR A 32 -5.35 5.48 7.33
N ASN A 33 -5.60 4.73 6.25
CA ASN A 33 -6.00 5.28 4.96
C ASN A 33 -7.51 5.45 4.87
N HIS A 34 -7.92 6.58 4.32
CA HIS A 34 -9.31 6.84 3.95
C HIS A 34 -9.45 6.76 2.43
N VAL A 35 -10.52 6.12 1.96
CA VAL A 35 -10.80 5.92 0.54
C VAL A 35 -12.16 6.51 0.22
N TYR A 36 -12.22 7.37 -0.78
CA TYR A 36 -13.41 8.08 -1.20
C TYR A 36 -13.73 7.76 -2.66
N ARG A 37 -15.02 7.60 -2.95
CA ARG A 37 -15.55 7.68 -4.31
C ARG A 37 -15.88 9.14 -4.59
N ILE A 38 -15.37 9.66 -5.69
CA ILE A 38 -15.73 10.99 -6.20
C ILE A 38 -16.58 10.76 -7.44
N THR A 39 -17.76 11.37 -7.47
CA THR A 39 -18.64 11.39 -8.64
C THR A 39 -18.68 12.81 -9.17
N PHE A 40 -18.51 12.98 -10.48
CA PHE A 40 -18.57 14.27 -11.17
C PHE A 40 -19.97 14.57 -11.70
N ASP A 41 -20.20 15.79 -12.18
CA ASP A 41 -21.49 16.20 -12.76
C ASP A 41 -21.86 15.43 -14.04
N ASP A 42 -20.85 14.93 -14.77
CA ASP A 42 -21.01 14.06 -15.95
C ASP A 42 -21.11 12.56 -15.58
N ASP A 43 -21.30 12.25 -14.29
CA ASP A 43 -21.39 10.92 -13.69
C ASP A 43 -20.10 10.06 -13.82
N ASP A 44 -18.98 10.64 -14.28
CA ASP A 44 -17.68 9.98 -14.19
C ASP A 44 -17.29 9.75 -12.73
N ILE A 45 -16.56 8.65 -12.50
CA ILE A 45 -16.14 8.23 -11.15
C ILE A 45 -14.63 8.09 -11.10
N ILE A 46 -14.03 8.60 -10.02
CA ILE A 46 -12.66 8.28 -9.62
C ILE A 46 -12.60 7.89 -8.14
N ILE A 47 -11.50 7.25 -7.76
CA ILE A 47 -11.23 6.88 -6.37
C ILE A 47 -10.12 7.75 -5.82
N ALA A 48 -10.35 8.42 -4.70
CA ALA A 48 -9.32 9.12 -3.95
C ALA A 48 -8.88 8.29 -2.75
N LYS A 49 -7.57 8.13 -2.58
CA LYS A 49 -6.98 7.62 -1.34
C LYS A 49 -6.30 8.79 -0.62
N LEU A 50 -6.73 9.03 0.61
CA LEU A 50 -6.17 10.03 1.51
C LEU A 50 -5.46 9.34 2.67
N SER A 51 -4.30 9.86 3.04
CA SER A 51 -3.56 9.42 4.23
C SER A 51 -2.94 10.63 4.91
N TYR A 52 -2.87 10.59 6.23
CA TYR A 52 -2.24 11.61 7.08
C TYR A 52 -1.21 10.99 8.04
N PHE A 53 -0.85 9.73 7.80
CA PHE A 53 0.04 8.97 8.65
C PHE A 53 1.29 8.52 7.89
N GLY A 54 2.46 8.72 8.50
CA GLY A 54 3.75 8.34 7.94
C GLY A 54 4.49 9.53 7.32
N LYS A 55 5.29 9.26 6.28
CA LYS A 55 6.08 10.28 5.57
C LYS A 55 5.55 10.46 4.14
N TYR A 56 5.41 11.71 3.70
CA TYR A 56 4.96 12.02 2.33
C TYR A 56 5.79 11.33 1.25
N GLU A 57 7.13 11.35 1.36
CA GLU A 57 8.01 10.72 0.36
C GLU A 57 7.81 9.21 0.28
N HIS A 58 7.53 8.55 1.41
CA HIS A 58 7.20 7.12 1.46
C HIS A 58 5.89 6.84 0.71
N PHE A 59 4.86 7.65 0.97
CA PHE A 59 3.58 7.52 0.27
C PHE A 59 3.74 7.70 -1.24
N LYS A 60 4.51 8.72 -1.64
CA LYS A 60 4.80 9.04 -3.04
C LYS A 60 5.58 7.95 -3.76
N GLU A 61 6.57 7.38 -3.09
CA GLU A 61 7.33 6.24 -3.60
C GLU A 61 6.43 5.02 -3.82
N ASP A 62 5.65 4.63 -2.81
CA ASP A 62 4.78 3.45 -2.89
C ASP A 62 3.80 3.57 -4.08
N HIS A 63 3.19 4.74 -4.28
CA HIS A 63 2.22 4.96 -5.36
C HIS A 63 2.85 5.01 -6.75
N ARG A 64 4.11 5.46 -6.85
CA ARG A 64 4.88 5.36 -8.10
C ARG A 64 5.22 3.92 -8.43
N LEU A 65 5.58 3.12 -7.44
CA LEU A 65 5.85 1.68 -7.61
C LEU A 65 4.59 0.93 -8.02
N ILE A 66 3.46 1.17 -7.35
CA ILE A 66 2.16 0.57 -7.71
C ILE A 66 1.77 0.91 -9.14
N HIS A 67 1.89 2.18 -9.55
CA HIS A 67 1.60 2.61 -10.92
C HIS A 67 2.55 1.98 -11.95
N SER A 68 3.86 1.93 -11.66
CA SER A 68 4.83 1.28 -12.54
C SER A 68 4.54 -0.21 -12.69
N LEU A 69 4.23 -0.89 -11.60
CA LEU A 69 3.87 -2.31 -11.62
C LEU A 69 2.58 -2.54 -12.42
N SER A 70 1.52 -1.77 -12.17
CA SER A 70 0.24 -1.93 -12.88
C SER A 70 0.36 -1.70 -14.39
N ASN A 71 1.30 -0.85 -14.84
CA ASN A 71 1.58 -0.67 -16.27
C ASN A 71 2.42 -1.78 -16.90
N ASN A 72 3.22 -2.51 -16.11
CA ASN A 72 4.13 -3.55 -16.61
C ASN A 72 3.58 -4.98 -16.45
N LEU A 73 2.51 -5.17 -15.68
CA LEU A 73 1.84 -6.47 -15.58
C LEU A 73 1.12 -6.81 -16.89
N LEU A 74 1.35 -8.03 -17.37
CA LEU A 74 0.69 -8.60 -18.54
C LEU A 74 -0.47 -9.50 -18.13
N TYR A 75 -1.21 -9.99 -19.15
CA TYR A 75 -2.25 -11.01 -18.98
C TYR A 75 -1.81 -12.16 -18.05
N PRO A 76 -2.62 -12.56 -17.06
CA PRO A 76 -3.98 -12.08 -16.74
C PRO A 76 -4.07 -11.02 -15.62
N PHE A 77 -2.96 -10.35 -15.28
CA PHE A 77 -2.87 -9.47 -14.11
C PHE A 77 -2.80 -7.97 -14.43
N GLU A 78 -2.91 -7.60 -15.71
CA GLU A 78 -2.83 -6.23 -16.23
C GLU A 78 -3.90 -5.28 -15.64
N ASN A 79 -5.01 -5.84 -15.13
CA ASN A 79 -6.10 -5.10 -14.50
C ASN A 79 -6.27 -5.40 -13.01
N LEU A 80 -5.32 -6.12 -12.38
CA LEU A 80 -5.43 -6.46 -10.96
C LEU A 80 -5.20 -5.24 -10.06
N LEU A 81 -4.26 -4.36 -10.45
CA LEU A 81 -3.91 -3.16 -9.70
C LEU A 81 -4.53 -1.93 -10.38
N ALA A 82 -5.19 -1.09 -9.59
CA ALA A 82 -5.75 0.16 -10.09
C ALA A 82 -4.63 1.10 -10.58
N LYS A 83 -4.87 1.76 -11.71
CA LYS A 83 -3.94 2.75 -12.28
C LYS A 83 -4.18 4.11 -11.64
N SER A 84 -3.12 4.68 -11.05
CA SER A 84 -3.16 6.05 -10.53
C SER A 84 -3.27 7.06 -11.67
N LEU A 85 -3.93 8.18 -11.41
CA LEU A 85 -4.03 9.30 -12.34
C LEU A 85 -2.68 9.99 -12.51
N LEU A 86 -2.39 10.42 -13.74
CA LEU A 86 -1.14 11.06 -14.12
C LEU A 86 -1.38 12.53 -14.44
N LYS A 87 -0.45 13.39 -13.99
CA LYS A 87 -0.35 14.78 -14.45
C LYS A 87 1.06 15.03 -14.94
N ASN A 88 1.21 15.51 -16.17
CA ASN A 88 2.50 15.70 -16.84
C ASN A 88 3.38 14.43 -16.80
N ASN A 89 2.76 13.28 -17.14
CA ASN A 89 3.40 11.96 -17.18
C ASN A 89 4.01 11.49 -15.84
N ARG A 90 3.49 11.98 -14.71
CA ARG A 90 3.89 11.57 -13.36
C ARG A 90 2.65 11.29 -12.52
N VAL A 91 2.74 10.30 -11.64
CA VAL A 91 1.66 10.02 -10.67
C VAL A 91 1.35 11.30 -9.91
N TYR A 92 0.11 11.77 -10.04
CA TYR A 92 -0.31 12.98 -9.38
C TYR A 92 -0.58 12.68 -7.91
N ILE A 93 0.14 13.39 -7.05
CA ILE A 93 -0.01 13.29 -5.60
C ILE A 93 -0.07 14.70 -5.06
N TYR A 94 -1.13 14.97 -4.33
CA TYR A 94 -1.34 16.25 -3.68
C TYR A 94 -0.84 16.18 -2.24
N HIS A 95 -0.02 17.13 -1.83
CA HIS A 95 0.45 17.28 -0.45
C HIS A 95 -0.25 18.48 0.19
N TYR A 96 -1.14 18.20 1.15
CA TYR A 96 -1.84 19.20 1.92
C TYR A 96 -1.12 19.44 3.24
N LYS A 97 -0.57 20.65 3.40
CA LYS A 97 0.05 21.08 4.65
C LYS A 97 -0.58 22.40 5.11
N HIS A 98 -1.38 22.33 6.17
CA HIS A 98 -2.00 23.52 6.74
C HIS A 98 -2.15 23.41 8.26
N ARG A 99 -1.53 24.35 8.99
CA ARG A 99 -1.45 24.36 10.46
C ARG A 99 -0.90 23.02 10.99
N LYS A 100 -1.70 22.27 11.77
CA LYS A 100 -1.36 20.96 12.33
C LYS A 100 -1.72 19.79 11.40
N THR A 101 -2.29 20.08 10.23
CA THR A 101 -2.73 19.05 9.27
C THR A 101 -1.64 18.82 8.25
N ASP A 102 -1.19 17.58 8.16
CA ASP A 102 -0.27 17.09 7.14
C ASP A 102 -0.90 15.83 6.54
N ALA A 103 -1.37 15.93 5.30
CA ALA A 103 -2.11 14.88 4.61
C ALA A 103 -1.75 14.85 3.13
N TRP A 104 -1.97 13.71 2.49
CA TRP A 104 -1.68 13.53 1.08
C TRP A 104 -2.77 12.71 0.39
N VAL A 105 -3.01 13.05 -0.86
CA VAL A 105 -4.08 12.48 -1.70
C VAL A 105 -3.50 11.98 -3.02
N VAL A 106 -3.98 10.83 -3.46
CA VAL A 106 -3.71 10.26 -4.79
C VAL A 106 -5.01 9.75 -5.37
N PHE A 107 -5.17 9.87 -6.68
CA PHE A 107 -6.36 9.43 -7.39
C PHE A 107 -6.08 8.18 -8.21
N TYR A 108 -7.10 7.34 -8.35
CA TYR A 108 -7.09 6.11 -9.14
C TYR A 108 -8.31 6.03 -10.06
N ASN A 109 -8.11 5.40 -11.22
CA ASN A 109 -9.22 4.96 -12.05
C ASN A 109 -9.97 3.81 -11.34
N PRO A 110 -11.31 3.79 -11.41
CA PRO A 110 -12.09 2.68 -10.86
C PRO A 110 -11.73 1.39 -11.61
N THR A 111 -11.51 0.32 -10.85
CA THR A 111 -11.27 -1.01 -11.43
C THR A 111 -12.61 -1.70 -11.68
N ARG A 112 -12.82 -2.20 -12.90
CA ARG A 112 -14.05 -2.91 -13.27
C ARG A 112 -13.98 -4.34 -12.71
N ILE A 113 -15.00 -4.71 -11.97
CA ILE A 113 -15.20 -6.06 -11.45
C ILE A 113 -16.34 -6.66 -12.25
N MET A 114 -16.11 -7.79 -12.94
CA MET A 114 -17.16 -8.52 -13.65
C MET A 114 -17.98 -9.33 -12.66
N ASP A 115 -17.34 -10.33 -12.06
CA ASP A 115 -17.96 -11.24 -11.10
C ASP A 115 -17.45 -10.96 -9.69
N ARG A 116 -18.37 -11.04 -8.73
CA ARG A 116 -18.02 -10.99 -7.31
C ARG A 116 -17.89 -12.42 -6.79
N LEU A 117 -16.90 -12.63 -5.91
CA LEU A 117 -16.80 -13.87 -5.16
C LEU A 117 -18.05 -14.07 -4.28
N PRO A 118 -18.44 -15.33 -4.01
CA PRO A 118 -19.51 -15.61 -3.06
C PRO A 118 -19.14 -15.08 -1.67
N ARG A 119 -20.17 -14.82 -0.85
CA ARG A 119 -20.00 -14.26 0.50
C ARG A 119 -19.21 -15.19 1.43
N GLN A 120 -19.29 -16.50 1.21
CA GLN A 120 -18.47 -17.50 1.88
C GLN A 120 -17.67 -18.25 0.82
N LEU A 121 -16.36 -18.36 1.04
CA LEU A 121 -15.45 -19.09 0.17
C LEU A 121 -15.42 -20.56 0.58
N ASP A 122 -15.51 -21.46 -0.38
CA ASP A 122 -15.25 -22.89 -0.15
C ASP A 122 -13.76 -23.23 -0.34
N LYS A 123 -13.41 -24.49 -0.08
CA LYS A 123 -12.05 -25.02 -0.26
C LYS A 123 -11.52 -24.81 -1.67
N HIS A 124 -12.36 -24.92 -2.70
CA HIS A 124 -11.94 -24.72 -4.09
C HIS A 124 -11.51 -23.27 -4.33
N HIS A 125 -12.29 -22.29 -3.86
CA HIS A 125 -11.94 -20.87 -3.96
C HIS A 125 -10.61 -20.55 -3.27
N ILE A 126 -10.38 -21.11 -2.08
CA ILE A 126 -9.13 -20.89 -1.32
C ILE A 126 -7.93 -21.44 -2.09
N ILE A 127 -8.03 -22.67 -2.61
CA ILE A 127 -6.97 -23.29 -3.42
C ILE A 127 -6.69 -22.44 -4.67
N LYS A 128 -7.75 -21.98 -5.35
CA LYS A 128 -7.62 -21.13 -6.54
C LYS A 128 -6.97 -19.79 -6.21
N LEU A 129 -7.35 -19.16 -5.11
CA LEU A 129 -6.73 -17.91 -4.66
C LEU A 129 -5.22 -18.11 -4.44
N GLY A 130 -4.81 -19.15 -3.71
CA GLY A 130 -3.40 -19.47 -3.51
C GLY A 130 -2.63 -19.68 -4.83
N GLN A 131 -3.22 -20.43 -5.77
CA GLN A 131 -2.64 -20.63 -7.10
C GLN A 131 -2.50 -19.30 -7.88
N GLN A 132 -3.51 -18.43 -7.85
CA GLN A 132 -3.48 -17.16 -8.58
C GLN A 132 -2.54 -16.15 -7.93
N VAL A 133 -2.49 -16.07 -6.60
CA VAL A 133 -1.52 -15.24 -5.88
C VAL A 133 -0.09 -15.69 -6.18
N GLY A 134 0.18 -17.00 -6.20
CA GLY A 134 1.50 -17.51 -6.59
C GLY A 134 1.88 -17.15 -8.04
N LYS A 135 0.93 -17.24 -8.98
CA LYS A 135 1.14 -16.79 -10.37
C LYS A 135 1.36 -15.28 -10.46
N PHE A 136 0.63 -14.50 -9.67
CA PHE A 136 0.79 -13.06 -9.58
C PHE A 136 2.18 -12.67 -9.07
N HIS A 137 2.64 -13.30 -7.99
CA HIS A 137 4.00 -13.09 -7.47
C HIS A 137 5.08 -13.40 -8.51
N ARG A 138 4.91 -14.49 -9.27
CA ARG A 138 5.81 -14.82 -10.38
C ARG A 138 5.78 -13.78 -11.49
N ALA A 139 4.62 -13.19 -11.79
CA ALA A 139 4.51 -12.08 -12.74
C ALA A 139 5.24 -10.82 -12.22
N CYS A 140 5.06 -10.46 -10.95
CA CYS A 140 5.79 -9.37 -10.30
C CYS A 140 7.31 -9.56 -10.32
N SER A 141 7.81 -10.78 -10.08
CA SER A 141 9.23 -11.11 -10.16
C SER A 141 9.80 -10.85 -11.56
N ARG A 142 9.07 -11.19 -12.64
CA ARG A 142 9.52 -10.99 -14.02
C ARG A 142 9.73 -9.52 -14.39
N VAL A 143 8.96 -8.62 -13.79
CA VAL A 143 9.02 -7.18 -14.08
C VAL A 143 9.88 -6.40 -13.08
N LYS A 144 10.46 -7.06 -12.06
CA LYS A 144 11.21 -6.39 -10.98
C LYS A 144 12.34 -5.49 -11.47
N ASN A 145 12.99 -5.85 -12.58
CA ASN A 145 14.15 -5.13 -13.13
C ASN A 145 13.77 -3.83 -13.84
N VAL A 146 12.48 -3.64 -14.18
CA VAL A 146 11.98 -2.40 -14.81
C VAL A 146 11.23 -1.50 -13.83
N LEU A 147 11.09 -1.93 -12.57
CA LEU A 147 10.48 -1.12 -11.53
C LEU A 147 11.47 -0.08 -11.00
N PRO A 148 10.98 1.09 -10.55
CA PRO A 148 11.79 2.02 -9.77
C PRO A 148 12.41 1.33 -8.56
N LYS A 149 13.62 1.75 -8.18
CA LYS A 149 14.23 1.27 -6.94
C LYS A 149 13.46 1.83 -5.75
N SER A 150 13.14 0.96 -4.78
CA SER A 150 12.59 1.40 -3.51
C SER A 150 13.72 1.81 -2.55
N SER A 151 13.53 2.94 -1.87
CA SER A 151 14.36 3.41 -0.76
C SER A 151 14.12 2.60 0.51
N LYS A 152 12.93 2.00 0.64
CA LYS A 152 12.56 1.12 1.75
C LYS A 152 13.05 -0.29 1.50
N THR A 153 13.70 -0.84 2.51
CA THR A 153 14.11 -2.23 2.59
C THR A 153 13.82 -2.74 4.00
N LEU A 154 13.76 -4.06 4.17
CA LEU A 154 13.64 -4.66 5.50
C LEU A 154 14.73 -4.16 6.47
N ARG A 155 15.93 -3.85 5.97
CA ARG A 155 17.02 -3.27 6.78
C ARG A 155 16.67 -1.86 7.27
N THR A 156 16.21 -0.99 6.37
CA THR A 156 15.88 0.40 6.73
C THR A 156 14.70 0.44 7.69
N ASP A 157 13.74 -0.47 7.55
CA ASP A 157 12.59 -0.57 8.44
C ASP A 157 13.00 -1.04 9.84
N ILE A 158 13.85 -2.07 9.96
CA ILE A 158 14.39 -2.52 11.25
C ILE A 158 15.23 -1.43 11.90
N ASN A 159 16.08 -0.74 11.15
CA ASN A 159 16.85 0.38 11.69
C ASN A 159 15.94 1.51 12.19
N SER A 160 14.88 1.84 11.45
CA SER A 160 13.91 2.85 11.88
C SER A 160 13.17 2.43 13.14
N LEU A 161 12.83 1.14 13.28
CA LEU A 161 12.23 0.61 14.51
C LEU A 161 13.21 0.71 15.70
N MET A 162 14.48 0.37 15.48
CA MET A 162 15.53 0.50 16.50
C MET A 162 15.74 1.94 16.96
N GLU A 163 15.71 2.90 16.04
CA GLU A 163 15.76 4.34 16.36
C GLU A 163 14.54 4.79 17.18
N GLN A 164 13.34 4.31 16.84
CA GLN A 164 12.11 4.60 17.58
C GLN A 164 12.14 4.02 18.99
N LEU A 165 12.59 2.77 19.14
CA LEU A 165 12.82 2.15 20.44
C LEU A 165 13.79 3.00 21.27
N ALA A 166 14.93 3.39 20.71
CA ALA A 166 15.91 4.22 21.42
C ALA A 166 15.39 5.62 21.81
N THR A 167 14.47 6.19 21.02
CA THR A 167 13.91 7.52 21.25
C THR A 167 12.79 7.49 22.31
N ASN A 168 11.92 6.48 22.27
CA ASN A 168 10.77 6.39 23.16
C ASN A 168 10.33 4.93 23.42
N GLU A 169 11.11 4.23 24.24
CA GLU A 169 10.83 2.83 24.63
C GLU A 169 9.42 2.63 25.19
N LYS A 170 8.87 3.63 25.90
CA LYS A 170 7.54 3.56 26.54
C LYS A 170 6.40 3.39 25.54
N GLN A 171 6.59 3.80 24.28
CA GLN A 171 5.60 3.59 23.22
C GLN A 171 5.41 2.11 22.89
N PHE A 172 6.39 1.27 23.23
CA PHE A 172 6.43 -0.17 22.93
C PHE A 172 6.09 -1.04 24.15
N GLY A 173 5.50 -0.45 25.19
CA GLY A 173 5.07 -1.14 26.41
C GLY A 173 6.09 -1.02 27.55
N SER A 174 6.35 -2.13 28.22
CA SER A 174 7.32 -2.21 29.31
C SER A 174 8.76 -2.23 28.80
N ARG A 175 9.71 -1.85 29.66
CA ARG A 175 11.15 -1.93 29.34
C ARG A 175 11.57 -3.32 28.87
N MET A 176 11.06 -4.38 29.51
CA MET A 176 11.33 -5.76 29.13
C MET A 176 10.85 -6.07 27.70
N GLN A 177 9.70 -5.53 27.29
CA GLN A 177 9.20 -5.69 25.92
C GLN A 177 10.05 -4.91 24.91
N ALA A 178 10.45 -3.68 25.23
CA ALA A 178 11.35 -2.90 24.39
C ALA A 178 12.71 -3.59 24.21
N ASP A 179 13.30 -4.10 25.29
CA ASP A 179 14.54 -4.88 25.27
C ASP A 179 14.41 -6.16 24.44
N TYR A 180 13.26 -6.85 24.55
CA TYR A 180 12.97 -8.05 23.75
C TYR A 180 12.88 -7.74 22.25
N LEU A 181 12.21 -6.64 21.87
CA LEU A 181 12.15 -6.19 20.47
C LEU A 181 13.53 -5.84 19.94
N LYS A 182 14.31 -5.11 20.73
CA LYS A 182 15.68 -4.71 20.39
C LYS A 182 16.56 -5.94 20.16
N TYR A 183 16.51 -6.91 21.08
CA TYR A 183 17.24 -8.17 20.95
C TYR A 183 16.93 -8.87 19.63
N HIS A 184 15.65 -9.00 19.25
CA HIS A 184 15.27 -9.67 17.99
C HIS A 184 15.67 -8.90 16.75
N CYS A 185 15.60 -7.56 16.77
CA CYS A 185 16.10 -6.73 15.68
C CYS A 185 17.62 -6.94 15.49
N GLU A 186 18.39 -6.96 16.58
CA GLU A 186 19.83 -7.21 16.55
C GLU A 186 20.14 -8.65 16.08
N GLN A 187 19.44 -9.66 16.58
CA GLN A 187 19.61 -11.05 16.11
C GLN A 187 19.29 -11.18 14.63
N PHE A 188 18.22 -10.53 14.15
CA PHE A 188 17.87 -10.55 12.74
C PHE A 188 18.99 -9.94 11.89
N LEU A 189 19.46 -8.74 12.23
CA LEU A 189 20.52 -8.07 11.48
C LEU A 189 21.84 -8.86 11.51
N LYS A 190 22.19 -9.44 12.67
CA LYS A 190 23.38 -10.28 12.86
C LYS A 190 23.31 -11.59 12.08
N ASN A 191 22.15 -12.23 12.03
CA ASN A 191 22.01 -13.49 11.29
C ASN A 191 21.89 -13.24 9.80
N ARG A 192 21.24 -12.15 9.39
CA ARG A 192 21.15 -11.72 7.99
C ARG A 192 22.54 -11.54 7.35
N SER A 193 23.53 -11.02 8.09
CA SER A 193 24.89 -10.86 7.57
C SER A 193 25.66 -12.19 7.43
N LYS A 194 25.24 -13.25 8.11
CA LYS A 194 25.81 -14.60 7.96
C LYS A 194 25.32 -15.33 6.72
N TYR A 195 24.17 -14.94 6.19
CA TYR A 195 23.61 -15.50 4.97
C TYR A 195 23.99 -14.63 3.77
N ASN A 196 24.23 -15.26 2.61
CA ASN A 196 24.43 -14.56 1.35
C ASN A 196 23.11 -13.96 0.85
N MET A 197 22.55 -12.99 1.56
CA MET A 197 21.25 -12.38 1.21
C MET A 197 21.19 -11.82 -0.21
N ASN A 198 22.35 -11.45 -0.78
CA ASN A 198 22.44 -10.98 -2.16
C ASN A 198 22.09 -12.08 -3.19
N THR A 199 22.09 -13.36 -2.81
CA THR A 199 21.67 -14.47 -3.69
C THR A 199 20.18 -14.74 -3.64
N PHE A 200 19.46 -14.10 -2.70
CA PHE A 200 18.03 -14.33 -2.54
C PHE A 200 17.28 -13.49 -3.56
N GLU A 201 16.34 -14.12 -4.27
CA GLU A 201 15.46 -13.38 -5.15
C GLU A 201 14.49 -12.53 -4.31
N ILE A 202 14.62 -11.21 -4.39
CA ILE A 202 13.67 -10.28 -3.80
C ILE A 202 12.50 -10.12 -4.78
N ILE A 203 11.32 -10.59 -4.36
CA ILE A 203 10.07 -10.43 -5.10
C ILE A 203 9.35 -9.20 -4.52
N PRO A 204 8.98 -8.21 -5.35
CA PRO A 204 8.13 -7.12 -4.90
C PRO A 204 6.73 -7.67 -4.64
N VAL A 205 6.39 -7.88 -3.36
CA VAL A 205 5.04 -8.31 -2.93
C VAL A 205 4.29 -7.08 -2.47
N PHE A 206 3.32 -6.63 -3.27
CA PHE A 206 2.39 -5.57 -2.92
C PHE A 206 1.09 -6.16 -2.38
N VAL A 207 1.17 -6.80 -1.21
CA VAL A 207 -0.01 -7.22 -0.46
C VAL A 207 0.00 -6.42 0.85
N ASP A 208 -0.84 -5.39 0.93
CA ASP A 208 -1.15 -4.71 2.18
C ASP A 208 -2.00 -5.66 3.02
N TRP A 209 -1.32 -6.44 3.87
CA TRP A 209 -1.94 -7.50 4.66
C TRP A 209 -2.60 -6.91 5.91
N ASN A 210 -3.67 -6.13 5.74
CA ASN A 210 -4.56 -5.74 6.84
C ASN A 210 -5.60 -6.83 7.18
N ILE A 211 -5.34 -8.10 6.83
CA ILE A 211 -6.23 -9.23 7.12
C ILE A 211 -5.55 -10.14 8.14
N GLY A 212 -5.87 -9.96 9.42
CA GLY A 212 -5.22 -10.64 10.53
C GLY A 212 -5.11 -12.17 10.41
N ASN A 213 -4.14 -12.71 11.13
CA ASN A 213 -4.07 -14.07 11.67
C ASN A 213 -4.49 -15.20 10.71
N PHE A 214 -3.51 -15.77 10.00
CA PHE A 214 -3.59 -17.20 9.70
C PHE A 214 -2.82 -17.94 10.78
N SER A 215 -3.54 -18.30 11.84
CA SER A 215 -3.10 -19.39 12.71
C SER A 215 -3.13 -20.66 11.85
N VAL A 216 -1.95 -21.24 11.60
CA VAL A 216 -1.85 -22.62 11.17
C VAL A 216 -2.29 -23.51 12.34
N THR A 217 -3.29 -24.35 12.12
CA THR A 217 -3.55 -25.47 13.01
C THR A 217 -2.55 -26.59 12.71
N PRO A 218 -2.24 -27.47 13.68
CA PRO A 218 -1.23 -28.53 13.52
C PRO A 218 -1.51 -29.52 12.38
N ASP A 219 -2.73 -29.57 11.83
CA ASP A 219 -3.19 -30.61 10.89
C ASP A 219 -2.74 -30.39 9.43
N LEU A 220 -1.62 -29.69 9.20
CA LEU A 220 -1.06 -29.40 7.88
C LEU A 220 0.42 -29.83 7.74
N GLU A 221 0.80 -30.93 8.39
CA GLU A 221 1.98 -31.75 8.03
C GLU A 221 1.59 -32.93 7.13
#